data_AF-A0A660MB42-F1
#
_entry.id   AF-A0A660MB42-F1
#
_cell.length_a   1.000
_cell.length_b   1.000
_cell.length_c   1.000
_cell.angle_alpha   90.00
_cell.angle_beta   90.00
_cell.angle_gamma   90.00
#
_symmetry.space_group_name_H-M   'P 1'
#
loop_
_entity.id
_entity.type
_entity.pdbx_description
1 polymer ?
#
loop_
_entity_poly.entity_id
_entity_poly.type
_entity_poly.pdbx_seq_one_letter_code
_entity_poly.pdbx_strand_id
1 'polypeptide(L)'
;MNMLILNCIESIFNTDKANQELYRKNYFSKQFLIDTLQDVGFQSVKALAPTEEGVTILSAKIHDERGNLFIISVHHLGNILKLSARPVNINGGVPRNANCISITNIYSRKYIKSEKKDGLAFGNKTHTNLLRKCKSSANSFFEELEDEFKRRNKFI
;
A
#
# COMPACT_ATOMS: atom_id res chain seq x y z
N MET A 1 30.37 28.65 -22.36
CA MET A 1 30.03 28.07 -21.04
C MET A 1 28.60 28.43 -20.61
N ASN A 2 27.61 28.45 -21.53
CA ASN A 2 26.22 28.85 -21.23
C ASN A 2 25.16 27.78 -21.53
N MET A 3 25.48 26.76 -22.35
CA MET A 3 24.50 25.74 -22.77
C MET A 3 24.26 24.66 -21.70
N LEU A 4 25.28 24.33 -20.89
CA LEU A 4 25.17 23.35 -19.80
C LEU A 4 24.31 23.85 -18.63
N ILE A 5 24.35 25.15 -18.34
CA ILE A 5 23.61 25.75 -17.22
C ILE A 5 22.10 25.79 -17.52
N LEU A 6 21.72 26.14 -18.75
CA LEU A 6 20.31 26.12 -19.18
C LEU A 6 19.70 24.71 -19.16
N ASN A 7 20.42 23.69 -19.64
CA ASN A 7 19.96 22.31 -19.58
C ASN A 7 19.81 21.79 -18.14
N CYS A 8 20.70 22.18 -17.23
CA CYS A 8 20.58 21.84 -15.81
C CYS A 8 19.33 22.49 -15.18
N ILE A 9 19.08 23.76 -15.50
CA ILE A 9 17.92 24.50 -14.99
C ILE A 9 16.60 23.91 -15.52
N GLU A 10 16.51 23.61 -16.82
CA GLU A 10 15.36 22.92 -17.41
C GLU A 10 15.14 21.53 -16.83
N SER A 11 16.22 20.78 -16.56
CA SER A 11 16.14 19.47 -15.90
C SER A 11 15.56 19.59 -14.48
N ILE A 12 15.98 20.60 -13.72
CA ILE A 12 15.49 20.82 -12.34
C ILE A 12 13.99 21.19 -12.38
N PHE A 13 13.60 22.13 -13.24
CA PHE A 13 12.19 22.52 -13.37
C PHE A 13 11.29 21.41 -13.93
N ASN A 14 11.78 20.60 -14.87
CA ASN A 14 11.04 19.42 -15.34
C ASN A 14 10.93 18.34 -14.27
N THR A 15 11.96 18.18 -13.42
CA THR A 15 11.90 17.23 -12.29
C THR A 15 10.90 17.73 -11.25
N ASP A 16 10.86 19.02 -10.95
CA ASP A 16 9.88 19.62 -10.03
C ASP A 16 8.46 19.57 -10.58
N LYS A 17 8.28 19.78 -11.88
CA LYS A 17 6.95 19.69 -12.53
C LYS A 17 6.46 18.25 -12.63
N ALA A 18 7.34 17.30 -12.96
CA ALA A 18 7.04 15.87 -12.93
C ALA A 18 6.79 15.36 -11.51
N ASN A 19 7.53 15.86 -10.52
CA ASN A 19 7.27 15.60 -9.10
C ASN A 19 5.93 16.21 -8.67
N GLN A 20 5.59 17.44 -9.10
CA GLN A 20 4.28 18.06 -8.84
C GLN A 20 3.12 17.31 -9.50
N GLU A 21 3.29 16.76 -10.70
CA GLU A 21 2.28 15.90 -11.33
C GLU A 21 2.14 14.54 -10.63
N LEU A 22 3.26 13.95 -10.16
CA LEU A 22 3.26 12.76 -9.29
C LEU A 22 2.45 12.97 -8.00
N TYR A 23 2.35 14.20 -7.49
CA TYR A 23 1.52 14.51 -6.32
C TYR A 23 0.03 14.68 -6.64
N ARG A 24 -0.35 14.91 -7.92
CA ARG A 24 -1.77 15.09 -8.31
C ARG A 24 -2.43 13.82 -8.80
N LYS A 25 -1.67 12.90 -9.41
CA LYS A 25 -2.22 11.65 -9.93
C LYS A 25 -1.59 10.45 -9.25
N ASN A 26 -2.47 9.63 -8.69
CA ASN A 26 -2.14 8.33 -8.13
C ASN A 26 -1.37 7.45 -9.13
N TYR A 27 -0.23 6.91 -8.69
CA TYR A 27 0.66 6.07 -9.49
C TYR A 27 -0.06 4.81 -10.00
N PHE A 28 -0.71 4.09 -9.09
CA PHE A 28 -1.61 2.98 -9.39
C PHE A 28 -3.06 3.43 -9.58
N SER A 29 -3.74 2.82 -10.56
CA SER A 29 -5.17 3.04 -10.74
C SER A 29 -5.96 2.35 -9.62
N LYS A 30 -7.12 2.92 -9.27
CA LYS A 30 -8.03 2.33 -8.29
C LYS A 30 -8.43 0.89 -8.67
N GLN A 31 -8.71 0.63 -9.94
CA GLN A 31 -9.14 -0.70 -10.40
C GLN A 31 -8.02 -1.73 -10.25
N PHE A 32 -6.81 -1.39 -10.69
CA PHE A 32 -5.63 -2.25 -10.51
C PHE A 32 -5.41 -2.63 -9.04
N LEU A 33 -5.55 -1.66 -8.12
CA LEU A 33 -5.43 -1.94 -6.68
C LEU A 33 -6.53 -2.88 -6.16
N ILE A 34 -7.76 -2.76 -6.67
CA ILE A 34 -8.87 -3.64 -6.30
C ILE A 34 -8.59 -5.07 -6.77
N ASP A 35 -8.23 -5.23 -8.03
CA ASP A 35 -7.98 -6.54 -8.65
C ASP A 35 -6.81 -7.24 -7.95
N THR A 36 -5.69 -6.52 -7.76
CA THR A 36 -4.51 -7.07 -7.07
C THR A 36 -4.83 -7.51 -5.64
N LEU A 37 -5.65 -6.74 -4.89
CA LEU A 37 -6.07 -7.14 -3.54
C LEU A 37 -6.89 -8.44 -3.58
N GLN A 38 -7.77 -8.60 -4.57
CA GLN A 38 -8.57 -9.81 -4.73
C GLN A 38 -7.71 -11.02 -5.09
N ASP A 39 -6.77 -10.84 -6.03
CA ASP A 39 -5.88 -11.90 -6.53
C ASP A 39 -4.99 -12.48 -5.42
N VAL A 40 -4.53 -11.65 -4.49
CA VAL A 40 -3.70 -12.10 -3.34
C VAL A 40 -4.53 -12.61 -2.15
N GLY A 41 -5.84 -12.75 -2.32
CA GLY A 41 -6.73 -13.42 -1.38
C GLY A 41 -7.43 -12.51 -0.36
N PHE A 42 -7.41 -11.19 -0.54
CA PHE A 42 -8.29 -10.31 0.23
C PHE A 42 -9.71 -10.32 -0.36
N GLN A 43 -10.69 -10.21 0.53
CA GLN A 43 -12.10 -10.35 0.20
C GLN A 43 -12.86 -9.06 0.55
N SER A 44 -14.09 -8.94 0.04
CA SER A 44 -14.96 -7.78 0.32
C SER A 44 -14.27 -6.44 0.05
N VAL A 45 -13.46 -6.37 -1.01
CA VAL A 45 -12.73 -5.15 -1.38
C VAL A 45 -13.74 -4.07 -1.77
N LYS A 46 -13.69 -2.93 -1.09
CA LYS A 46 -14.60 -1.79 -1.29
C LYS A 46 -13.83 -0.49 -1.28
N ALA A 47 -14.15 0.38 -2.21
CA ALA A 47 -13.70 1.75 -2.18
C ALA A 47 -14.49 2.56 -1.16
N LEU A 48 -13.80 3.38 -0.38
CA LEU A 48 -14.41 4.32 0.56
C LEU A 48 -14.41 5.72 -0.05
N ALA A 49 -15.24 6.61 0.51
CA ALA A 49 -15.22 8.01 0.15
C ALA A 49 -13.81 8.58 0.44
N PRO A 50 -13.20 9.30 -0.52
CA PRO A 50 -11.89 9.91 -0.31
C PRO A 50 -11.96 10.95 0.81
N THR A 51 -10.91 11.06 1.61
CA THR A 51 -10.80 12.08 2.67
C THR A 51 -10.38 13.45 2.13
N GLU A 52 -9.72 13.47 0.97
CA GLU A 52 -9.24 14.65 0.25
C GLU A 52 -9.10 14.31 -1.23
N GLU A 53 -8.97 15.34 -2.08
CA GLU A 53 -8.84 15.17 -3.52
C GLU A 53 -7.59 14.34 -3.88
N GLY A 54 -7.74 13.41 -4.83
CA GLY A 54 -6.64 12.55 -5.28
C GLY A 54 -6.39 11.31 -4.41
N VAL A 55 -6.92 11.22 -3.19
CA VAL A 55 -6.73 10.03 -2.34
C VAL A 55 -7.62 8.87 -2.81
N THR A 56 -7.04 7.67 -2.90
CA THR A 56 -7.79 6.42 -3.00
C THR A 56 -7.72 5.67 -1.68
N ILE A 57 -8.89 5.39 -1.10
CA ILE A 57 -9.02 4.58 0.12
C ILE A 57 -9.78 3.30 -0.24
N LEU A 58 -9.16 2.15 0.00
CA LEU A 58 -9.79 0.84 -0.13
C LEU A 58 -9.85 0.16 1.23
N SER A 59 -10.96 -0.52 1.48
CA SER A 59 -11.12 -1.44 2.60
C SER A 59 -11.22 -2.85 2.07
N ALA A 60 -10.63 -3.81 2.77
CA ALA A 60 -10.78 -5.22 2.46
C ALA A 60 -10.79 -6.04 3.75
N LYS A 61 -11.00 -7.34 3.60
CA LYS A 61 -11.16 -8.31 4.68
C LYS A 61 -10.31 -9.54 4.40
N ILE A 62 -9.81 -10.18 5.45
CA ILE A 62 -9.29 -11.54 5.38
C ILE A 62 -9.69 -12.28 6.64
N HIS A 63 -10.32 -13.44 6.47
CA HIS A 63 -10.78 -14.25 7.58
C HIS A 63 -10.20 -15.67 7.53
N ASP A 64 -10.32 -16.35 8.67
CA ASP A 64 -10.10 -17.78 8.77
C ASP A 64 -11.43 -18.56 8.74
N GLU A 65 -11.34 -19.89 8.82
CA GLU A 65 -12.47 -20.81 8.83
C GLU A 65 -13.33 -20.70 10.10
N ARG A 66 -12.81 -20.08 11.16
CA ARG A 66 -13.46 -19.92 12.46
C ARG A 66 -14.15 -18.56 12.61
N GLY A 67 -14.12 -17.73 11.57
CA GLY A 67 -14.73 -16.41 11.56
C GLY A 67 -13.90 -15.29 12.19
N ASN A 68 -12.64 -15.55 12.57
CA ASN A 68 -11.74 -14.45 12.97
C ASN A 68 -11.41 -13.62 11.72
N LEU A 69 -11.35 -12.30 11.88
CA LEU A 69 -11.28 -11.38 10.76
C LEU A 69 -10.26 -10.28 11.00
N PHE A 70 -9.50 -9.96 9.95
CA PHE A 70 -8.73 -8.73 9.84
C PHE A 70 -9.41 -7.77 8.87
N ILE A 71 -9.43 -6.49 9.23
CA ILE A 71 -9.78 -5.40 8.34
C ILE A 71 -8.48 -4.81 7.79
N ILE A 72 -8.44 -4.70 6.47
CA ILE A 72 -7.35 -4.08 5.72
C ILE A 72 -7.81 -2.70 5.26
N SER A 73 -6.94 -1.71 5.39
CA SER A 73 -7.09 -0.38 4.83
C SER A 73 -5.90 -0.08 3.93
N VAL A 74 -6.16 0.23 2.67
CA VAL A 74 -5.18 0.72 1.71
C VAL A 74 -5.44 2.20 1.48
N HIS A 75 -4.42 3.01 1.69
CA HIS A 75 -4.40 4.44 1.38
C HIS A 75 -3.37 4.69 0.30
N HIS A 76 -3.79 5.34 -0.77
CA HIS A 76 -2.91 5.66 -1.90
C HIS A 76 -3.09 7.13 -2.28
N LEU A 77 -1.97 7.85 -2.30
CA LEU A 77 -1.90 9.26 -2.67
C LEU A 77 -0.60 9.52 -3.43
N GLY A 78 -0.73 9.93 -4.69
CA GLY A 78 0.39 10.20 -5.57
C GLY A 78 1.27 8.97 -5.71
N ASN A 79 2.47 9.04 -5.14
CA ASN A 79 3.46 7.97 -5.14
C ASN A 79 3.61 7.23 -3.81
N ILE A 80 2.74 7.50 -2.83
CA ILE A 80 2.75 6.84 -1.52
C ILE A 80 1.58 5.87 -1.47
N LEU A 81 1.88 4.61 -1.14
CA LEU A 81 0.88 3.59 -0.85
C LEU A 81 1.12 2.97 0.52
N LYS A 82 0.10 3.01 1.37
CA LYS A 82 0.11 2.42 2.70
C LYS A 82 -0.97 1.36 2.81
N LEU A 83 -0.57 0.16 3.20
CA LEU A 83 -1.47 -0.91 3.62
C LEU A 83 -1.38 -1.07 5.13
N SER A 84 -2.51 -1.10 5.80
CA SER A 84 -2.60 -1.45 7.21
C SER A 84 -3.62 -2.56 7.42
N ALA A 85 -3.32 -3.48 8.33
CA ALA A 85 -4.23 -4.55 8.71
C ALA A 85 -4.37 -4.56 10.23
N ARG A 86 -5.61 -4.73 10.69
CA ARG A 86 -5.92 -4.83 12.12
C ARG A 86 -6.98 -5.91 12.36
N PRO A 87 -6.87 -6.69 13.45
CA PRO A 87 -7.93 -7.62 13.82
C PRO A 87 -9.20 -6.85 14.18
N VAL A 88 -10.36 -7.42 13.86
CA VAL A 88 -11.61 -7.01 14.49
C VAL A 88 -11.59 -7.56 15.90
N ASN A 89 -11.67 -6.69 16.90
CA ASN A 89 -11.62 -7.10 18.30
C ASN A 89 -12.97 -7.72 18.67
N ILE A 90 -13.12 -9.03 18.47
CA ILE A 90 -14.40 -9.70 18.71
C ILE A 90 -14.68 -9.80 20.23
N ASN A 91 -13.64 -9.87 21.09
CA ASN A 91 -13.79 -10.20 22.52
C ASN A 91 -12.97 -9.34 23.50
N GLY A 92 -12.53 -8.12 23.15
CA GLY A 92 -11.96 -7.14 24.10
C GLY A 92 -10.62 -7.47 24.78
N GLY A 93 -10.09 -8.69 24.65
CA GLY A 93 -8.86 -9.14 25.32
C GLY A 93 -7.55 -8.85 24.56
N VAL A 94 -7.62 -8.40 23.30
CA VAL A 94 -6.43 -8.10 22.50
C VAL A 94 -6.24 -6.57 22.45
N PRO A 95 -5.07 -6.05 22.90
CA PRO A 95 -4.77 -4.63 22.79
C PRO A 95 -4.93 -4.13 21.36
N ARG A 96 -5.44 -2.91 21.17
CA ARG A 96 -5.73 -2.32 19.85
C ARG A 96 -4.51 -2.30 18.89
N ASN A 97 -3.30 -2.31 19.46
CA ASN A 97 -2.03 -2.26 18.74
C ASN A 97 -1.36 -3.65 18.58
N ALA A 98 -1.96 -4.69 19.13
CA ALA A 98 -1.49 -6.06 18.95
C ALA A 98 -1.99 -6.62 17.62
N ASN A 99 -1.19 -7.53 17.04
CA ASN A 99 -1.47 -8.19 15.77
C ASN A 99 -1.80 -7.25 14.62
N CYS A 100 -1.23 -6.05 14.58
CA CYS A 100 -1.38 -5.15 13.43
C CYS A 100 -0.22 -5.30 12.45
N ILE A 101 -0.46 -4.95 11.19
CA ILE A 101 0.56 -4.84 10.15
C ILE A 101 0.39 -3.45 9.54
N SER A 102 1.51 -2.77 9.27
CA SER A 102 1.52 -1.56 8.47
C SER A 102 2.73 -1.59 7.55
N ILE A 103 2.49 -1.47 6.26
CA ILE A 103 3.54 -1.40 5.24
C ILE A 103 3.27 -0.15 4.41
N THR A 104 4.29 0.69 4.25
CA THR A 104 4.25 1.88 3.42
C THR A 104 5.32 1.76 2.36
N ASN A 105 4.94 1.86 1.09
CA ASN A 105 5.87 2.02 -0.03
C ASN A 105 5.78 3.43 -0.60
N ILE A 106 6.94 4.01 -0.85
CA ILE A 106 7.11 5.28 -1.57
C ILE A 106 7.78 4.96 -2.89
N TYR A 107 7.09 5.23 -4.00
CA TYR A 107 7.54 4.94 -5.35
C TYR A 107 8.21 6.19 -5.94
N SER A 108 9.53 6.21 -6.00
CA SER A 108 10.28 7.26 -6.69
C SER A 108 10.66 6.78 -8.08
N ARG A 109 10.90 7.68 -9.04
CA ARG A 109 11.22 7.31 -10.44
C ARG A 109 12.31 6.24 -10.59
N LYS A 110 13.29 6.21 -9.67
CA LYS A 110 14.46 5.33 -9.74
C LYS A 110 14.47 4.20 -8.71
N TYR A 111 13.64 4.27 -7.67
CA TYR A 111 13.70 3.33 -6.54
C TYR A 111 12.39 3.28 -5.78
N ILE A 112 12.19 2.21 -5.01
CA ILE A 112 11.09 2.06 -4.06
C ILE A 112 11.68 2.10 -2.65
N LYS A 113 11.11 2.93 -1.77
CA LYS A 113 11.42 2.90 -0.34
C LYS A 113 10.28 2.20 0.40
N SER A 114 10.59 1.20 1.20
CA SER A 114 9.60 0.47 2.01
C SER A 114 9.82 0.68 3.50
N GLU A 115 8.76 0.96 4.24
CA GLU A 115 8.73 1.06 5.70
C GLU A 115 7.72 0.05 6.24
N LYS A 116 8.18 -0.89 7.07
CA LYS A 116 7.35 -1.93 7.67
C LYS A 116 7.27 -1.76 9.18
N LYS A 117 6.07 -1.85 9.72
CA LYS A 117 5.80 -1.88 11.16
C LYS A 117 4.84 -3.02 11.45
N ASP A 118 5.31 -3.95 12.27
CA ASP A 118 4.50 -5.04 12.79
C ASP A 118 4.17 -4.78 14.26
N GLY A 119 2.91 -4.94 14.62
CA GLY A 119 2.50 -5.03 16.01
C GLY A 119 2.97 -6.34 16.64
N LEU A 120 3.00 -6.38 17.97
CA LEU A 120 3.33 -7.60 18.71
C LEU A 120 2.32 -8.71 18.40
N ALA A 121 2.83 -9.94 18.21
CA ALA A 121 2.00 -11.11 18.02
C ALA A 121 1.44 -11.58 19.38
N PHE A 122 0.12 -11.54 19.53
CA PHE A 122 -0.61 -11.95 20.74
C PHE A 122 -1.80 -12.85 20.38
N GLY A 123 -2.20 -13.72 21.30
CA GLY A 123 -3.36 -14.59 21.13
C GLY A 123 -3.01 -16.04 20.80
N ASN A 124 -4.03 -16.84 20.50
CA ASN A 124 -3.90 -18.29 20.28
C ASN A 124 -3.36 -18.61 18.87
N LYS A 125 -3.01 -19.88 18.64
CA LYS A 125 -2.48 -20.39 17.36
C LYS A 125 -3.30 -19.95 16.15
N THR A 126 -4.63 -19.90 16.28
CA THR A 126 -5.54 -19.45 15.22
C THR A 126 -5.31 -17.98 14.85
N HIS A 127 -5.22 -17.09 15.84
CA HIS A 127 -4.91 -15.68 15.61
C HIS A 127 -3.54 -15.49 14.97
N THR A 128 -2.53 -16.22 15.45
CA THR A 128 -1.17 -16.19 14.88
C THR A 128 -1.16 -16.67 13.43
N ASN A 129 -1.92 -17.72 13.11
CA ASN A 129 -2.03 -18.23 11.74
C ASN A 129 -2.73 -17.24 10.81
N LEU A 130 -3.81 -16.59 11.26
CA LEU A 130 -4.49 -15.56 10.48
C LEU A 130 -3.58 -14.34 10.26
N LEU A 131 -2.84 -13.91 11.28
CA LEU A 131 -1.84 -12.85 11.15
C LEU A 131 -0.78 -13.23 10.10
N ARG A 132 -0.28 -14.47 10.11
CA ARG A 132 0.68 -14.97 9.12
C ARG A 132 0.09 -14.98 7.71
N LYS A 133 -1.15 -15.44 7.55
CA LYS A 133 -1.88 -15.41 6.27
C LYS A 133 -2.01 -13.97 5.77
N CYS A 134 -2.41 -13.04 6.64
CA CYS A 134 -2.51 -11.63 6.30
C CYS A 134 -1.16 -11.00 5.89
N LYS A 135 -0.06 -11.34 6.59
CA LYS A 135 1.29 -10.90 6.21
C LYS A 135 1.70 -11.43 4.84
N SER A 136 1.41 -12.70 4.57
CA SER A 136 1.71 -13.33 3.27
C SER A 136 0.99 -12.61 2.13
N SER A 137 -0.33 -12.44 2.24
CA SER A 137 -1.12 -11.72 1.24
C SER A 137 -0.69 -10.27 1.07
N ALA A 138 -0.32 -9.58 2.16
CA ALA A 138 0.19 -8.21 2.08
C ALA A 138 1.55 -8.15 1.36
N ASN A 139 2.46 -9.10 1.59
CA ASN A 139 3.73 -9.14 0.86
C ASN A 139 3.50 -9.39 -0.64
N SER A 140 2.68 -10.39 -1.00
CA SER A 140 2.34 -10.65 -2.41
C SER A 140 1.68 -9.44 -3.08
N PHE A 141 0.83 -8.71 -2.37
CA PHE A 141 0.27 -7.45 -2.87
C PHE A 141 1.38 -6.46 -3.27
N PHE A 142 2.36 -6.23 -2.40
CA PHE A 142 3.45 -5.30 -2.70
C PHE A 142 4.43 -5.82 -3.76
N GLU A 143 4.58 -7.14 -3.92
CA GLU A 143 5.35 -7.74 -5.01
C GLU A 143 4.71 -7.41 -6.37
N GLU A 144 3.39 -7.56 -6.50
CA GLU A 144 2.66 -7.17 -7.73
C GLU A 144 2.76 -5.67 -8.03
N LEU A 145 2.70 -4.82 -7.00
CA LEU A 145 2.90 -3.38 -7.16
C LEU A 145 4.33 -3.05 -7.63
N GLU A 146 5.33 -3.74 -7.08
CA GLU A 146 6.73 -3.58 -7.47
C GLU A 146 6.96 -4.02 -8.91
N ASP A 147 6.37 -5.14 -9.33
CA ASP A 147 6.45 -5.61 -10.70
C ASP A 147 5.78 -4.65 -11.68
N GLU A 148 4.58 -4.15 -11.35
CA GLU A 148 3.91 -3.14 -12.16
C GLU A 148 4.72 -1.84 -12.24
N PHE A 149 5.31 -1.40 -11.12
CA PHE A 149 6.23 -0.26 -11.10
C PHE A 149 7.45 -0.50 -12.01
N LYS A 150 8.08 -1.68 -11.96
CA LYS A 150 9.21 -2.03 -12.82
C LYS A 150 8.82 -2.09 -14.29
N ARG A 151 7.64 -2.62 -14.63
CA ARG A 151 7.13 -2.66 -16.02
C ARG A 151 6.95 -1.26 -16.59
N ARG A 152 6.41 -0.33 -15.80
CA ARG A 152 6.20 1.07 -16.22
C ARG A 152 7.49 1.88 -16.29
N ASN A 153 8.48 1.56 -15.45
CA ASN A 153 9.77 2.24 -15.40
C ASN A 153 10.89 1.46 -16.09
N LYS A 154 10.59 0.48 -16.97
CA LYS A 154 11.59 -0.17 -17.81
C LYS A 154 12.26 0.90 -18.70
N PHE A 155 13.38 1.40 -18.17
CA PHE A 155 14.43 2.24 -18.72
C PHE A 155 14.17 2.83 -20.13
N ILE A 156 13.80 4.12 -20.13
CA ILE A 156 14.32 5.10 -21.09
C ILE A 156 15.73 5.48 -20.62
#